data_AF-A0A6L4NEV3-F1
#
_entry.id   AF-A0A6L4NEV3-F1
#
_cell.length_a   1.000
_cell.length_b   1.000
_cell.length_c   1.000
_cell.angle_alpha   90.00
_cell.angle_beta   90.00
_cell.angle_gamma   90.00
#
_symmetry.space_group_name_H-M   'P 1'
#
loop_
_entity.id
_entity.type
_entity.pdbx_description
1 polymer ?
#
loop_
_entity_poly.entity_id
_entity_poly.type
_entity_poly.pdbx_seq_one_letter_code
_entity_poly.pdbx_strand_id
1 'polypeptide(L)'
;LYEQRNAFRKENWKGLAANYEKSVFYQLDLLDAANEFVRFNLDTPDVLQEDAAPMLRIHNRMLRARIMKLREDKDCAKEEQAAFQLLRDGLLGVMNERKSHPTLNVYSDQIVWSRSPVRIDVAGGWTDTPPYSLYSGGSVVNLAIELNGQPPLQVYVKPCKEYHITLRSIDMGAMEVIRNYEELQDYKKVGSPFSIPKAALTLAGFAPAFSTESYPSLAKQLEAFGSGIEITLLAAIPAGSGLGTSSILASTVLGAINDFCGLAWDKNDICSYTLVLEQLLTTGGGWQDQYGGVFSGIKLLQSEAGFEQHPLVRWLPDQLFIHPDYRDCHLLYYTGITRTAKSILAEIVSSMFLNSGPHLSLLAEMKAHAMDMSEAILRSNFDSFGRLVGKTWIQNQALDCGTNPPAVAAIIEKIKDYTLGYKLPGAGGGGYLYMVAKDPQAAGQIRRILTEQAPNPRARFVEMTLSDKGLQVSRS
;
A
#
# COMPACT_ATOMS: atom_id res chain seq x y z
N LEU A 1 27.48 37.90 18.74
CA LEU A 1 27.10 36.54 19.20
C LEU A 1 26.39 35.73 18.12
N TYR A 2 25.29 36.22 17.53
CA TYR A 2 24.53 35.48 16.50
C TYR A 2 25.32 35.24 15.21
N GLU A 3 26.06 36.24 14.71
CA GLU A 3 26.90 36.10 13.52
C GLU A 3 28.00 35.05 13.70
N GLN A 4 28.67 35.06 14.85
CA GLN A 4 29.68 34.06 15.22
C GLN A 4 29.09 32.65 15.24
N ARG A 5 27.90 32.47 15.82
CA ARG A 5 27.20 31.17 15.82
C ARG A 5 26.84 30.72 14.41
N ASN A 6 26.41 31.63 13.54
CA ASN A 6 26.11 31.32 12.14
C ASN A 6 27.38 30.92 11.37
N ALA A 7 28.52 31.58 11.61
CA ALA A 7 29.79 31.21 11.01
C ALA A 7 30.22 29.79 11.39
N PHE A 8 30.21 29.45 12.68
CA PHE A 8 30.50 28.09 13.14
C PHE A 8 29.51 27.06 12.60
N ARG A 9 28.22 27.40 12.56
CA ARG A 9 27.20 26.52 12.00
C ARG A 9 27.46 26.23 10.52
N LYS A 10 27.83 27.25 9.74
CA LYS A 10 28.18 27.11 8.32
C LYS A 10 29.37 26.16 8.12
N GLU A 11 30.42 26.30 8.92
CA GLU A 11 31.59 25.43 8.87
C GLU A 11 31.25 23.99 9.29
N ASN A 12 30.47 23.84 10.37
CA ASN A 12 30.03 22.53 10.86
C ASN A 12 29.21 21.78 9.82
N TRP A 13 28.28 22.44 9.12
CA TRP A 13 27.49 21.79 8.06
C TRP A 13 28.37 21.23 6.95
N LYS A 14 29.35 22.00 6.47
CA LYS A 14 30.33 21.53 5.47
C LYS A 14 31.15 20.35 6.00
N GLY A 15 31.69 20.49 7.21
CA GLY A 15 32.54 19.46 7.82
C GLY A 15 31.81 18.14 8.08
N LEU A 16 30.56 18.20 8.54
CA LEU A 16 29.72 17.03 8.80
C LEU A 16 29.35 16.32 7.50
N ALA A 17 28.94 17.05 6.46
CA ALA A 17 28.57 16.49 5.17
C ALA A 17 29.77 15.85 4.45
N ALA A 18 30.94 16.50 4.48
CA ALA A 18 32.16 15.97 3.86
C ALA A 18 32.67 14.70 4.58
N ASN A 19 32.45 14.58 5.89
CA ASN A 19 32.89 13.43 6.70
C ASN A 19 31.72 12.49 7.05
N TYR A 20 30.74 12.34 6.16
CA TYR A 20 29.50 11.61 6.44
C TYR A 20 29.70 10.16 6.91
N GLU A 21 30.80 9.51 6.52
CA GLU A 21 31.13 8.13 6.94
C GLU A 21 31.39 8.01 8.45
N LYS A 22 31.83 9.11 9.08
CA LYS A 22 32.18 9.18 10.50
C LYS A 22 31.31 10.16 11.28
N SER A 23 30.31 10.75 10.61
CA SER A 23 29.44 11.76 11.19
C SER A 23 27.99 11.31 11.14
N VAL A 24 27.15 11.97 11.93
CA VAL A 24 25.71 11.66 11.96
C VAL A 24 24.90 12.40 10.89
N PHE A 25 25.56 13.01 9.90
CA PHE A 25 24.95 14.00 8.99
C PHE A 25 23.66 13.49 8.34
N TYR A 26 23.68 12.29 7.73
CA TYR A 26 22.50 11.71 7.08
C TYR A 26 21.46 11.12 8.03
N GLN A 27 21.68 11.19 9.35
CA GLN A 27 20.67 10.85 10.37
C GLN A 27 20.04 12.10 11.02
N LEU A 28 20.51 13.30 10.67
CA LEU A 28 19.89 14.56 11.11
C LEU A 28 18.57 14.80 10.37
N ASP A 29 17.83 15.82 10.80
CA ASP A 29 16.70 16.36 10.04
C ASP A 29 17.24 17.02 8.75
N LEU A 30 17.15 16.27 7.65
CA LEU A 30 17.65 16.70 6.35
C LEU A 30 16.73 17.72 5.68
N LEU A 31 15.49 17.83 6.12
CA LEU A 31 14.59 18.89 5.68
C LEU A 31 15.07 20.24 6.23
N ASP A 32 15.42 20.30 7.52
CA ASP A 32 16.06 21.49 8.14
C ASP A 32 17.44 21.75 7.52
N ALA A 33 18.26 20.71 7.36
CA ALA A 33 19.58 20.83 6.73
C ALA A 33 19.48 21.42 5.32
N ALA A 34 18.52 20.99 4.49
CA ALA A 34 18.33 21.53 3.15
C ALA A 34 18.05 23.05 3.17
N ASN A 35 17.22 23.52 4.11
CA ASN A 35 16.94 24.94 4.27
C ASN A 35 18.19 25.72 4.68
N GLU A 36 18.98 25.18 5.63
CA GLU A 36 20.22 25.83 6.08
C GLU A 36 21.31 25.84 4.99
N PHE A 37 21.39 24.81 4.15
CA PHE A 37 22.28 24.78 2.98
C PHE A 37 21.96 25.90 1.98
N VAL A 38 20.67 26.15 1.72
CA VAL A 38 20.24 27.26 0.87
C VAL A 38 20.50 28.60 1.56
N ARG A 39 20.13 28.74 2.83
CA ARG A 39 20.32 29.96 3.63
C ARG A 39 21.77 30.42 3.70
N PHE A 40 22.71 29.49 3.89
CA PHE A 40 24.15 29.80 3.98
C PHE A 40 24.89 29.75 2.65
N ASN A 41 24.17 29.52 1.54
CA ASN A 41 24.71 29.35 0.19
C ASN A 41 25.85 28.31 0.16
N LEU A 42 25.58 27.12 0.71
CA LEU A 42 26.50 25.98 0.72
C LEU A 42 26.37 25.14 -0.55
N ASP A 43 27.45 24.57 -1.05
CA ASP A 43 27.36 23.66 -2.19
C ASP A 43 26.54 22.41 -1.86
N THR A 44 25.81 21.92 -2.85
CA THR A 44 25.04 20.68 -2.71
C THR A 44 26.02 19.51 -2.49
N PRO A 45 25.86 18.65 -1.46
CA PRO A 45 26.79 17.54 -1.21
C PRO A 45 26.87 16.59 -2.41
N ASP A 46 28.06 16.09 -2.75
CA ASP A 46 28.26 15.18 -3.87
C ASP A 46 27.42 13.90 -3.76
N VAL A 47 27.18 13.27 -4.91
CA VAL A 47 26.53 11.96 -4.98
C VAL A 47 27.43 10.93 -4.30
N LEU A 48 26.86 10.17 -3.36
CA LEU A 48 27.61 9.10 -2.69
C LEU A 48 27.94 7.96 -3.66
N GLN A 49 29.11 7.35 -3.44
CA GLN A 49 29.60 6.20 -4.19
C GLN A 49 28.72 4.95 -3.97
N GLU A 50 28.84 3.96 -4.85
CA GLU A 50 27.95 2.78 -4.84
C GLU A 50 28.17 1.83 -3.66
N ASP A 51 29.37 1.85 -3.07
CA ASP A 51 29.77 1.08 -1.89
C ASP A 51 29.19 1.63 -0.58
N ALA A 52 28.71 2.89 -0.58
CA ALA A 52 28.01 3.45 0.57
C ALA A 52 26.70 2.70 0.84
N ALA A 53 26.32 2.61 2.12
CA ALA A 53 25.11 1.91 2.54
C ALA A 53 23.86 2.42 1.76
N PRO A 54 22.97 1.53 1.27
CA PRO A 54 21.86 1.91 0.39
C PRO A 54 20.99 3.04 0.95
N MET A 55 20.71 2.99 2.26
CA MET A 55 19.92 4.02 2.93
C MET A 55 20.60 5.39 2.98
N LEU A 56 21.93 5.45 3.17
CA LEU A 56 22.67 6.72 3.11
C LEU A 56 22.58 7.34 1.71
N ARG A 57 22.66 6.50 0.68
CA ARG A 57 22.50 6.94 -0.73
C ARG A 57 21.11 7.50 -0.97
N ILE A 58 20.06 6.86 -0.45
CA ILE A 58 18.68 7.38 -0.52
C ILE A 58 18.56 8.75 0.15
N HIS A 59 19.05 8.90 1.38
CA HIS A 59 19.06 10.16 2.11
C HIS A 59 19.83 11.27 1.38
N ASN A 60 21.01 10.95 0.85
CA ASN A 60 21.80 11.87 0.04
C ASN A 60 21.04 12.35 -1.19
N ARG A 61 20.49 11.42 -1.99
CA ARG A 61 19.73 11.76 -3.20
C ARG A 61 18.52 12.64 -2.88
N MET A 62 17.78 12.33 -1.82
CA MET A 62 16.62 13.15 -1.45
C MET A 62 17.01 14.52 -0.88
N LEU A 63 18.06 14.61 -0.08
CA LEU A 63 18.60 15.90 0.38
C LEU A 63 19.00 16.78 -0.81
N ARG A 64 19.72 16.21 -1.78
CA ARG A 64 20.10 16.90 -3.02
C ARG A 64 18.87 17.39 -3.79
N ALA A 65 17.88 16.52 -3.98
CA ALA A 65 16.61 16.87 -4.62
C ALA A 65 15.93 18.05 -3.92
N ARG A 66 15.89 18.06 -2.57
CA ARG A 66 15.29 19.13 -1.79
C ARG A 66 16.04 20.45 -1.91
N ILE A 67 17.38 20.45 -1.82
CA ILE A 67 18.21 21.65 -2.01
C ILE A 67 18.01 22.22 -3.41
N MET A 68 18.03 21.37 -4.44
CA MET A 68 17.79 21.76 -5.83
C MET A 68 16.40 22.37 -6.02
N LYS A 69 15.36 21.75 -5.44
CA LYS A 69 13.99 22.26 -5.49
C LYS A 69 13.86 23.65 -4.84
N LEU A 70 14.52 23.87 -3.69
CA LEU A 70 14.55 25.17 -3.02
C LEU A 70 15.33 26.24 -3.81
N ARG A 71 16.20 25.84 -4.73
CA ARG A 71 16.93 26.72 -5.66
C ARG A 71 16.26 26.86 -7.03
N GLU A 72 15.07 26.31 -7.21
CA GLU A 72 14.35 26.26 -8.49
C GLU A 72 15.13 25.54 -9.62
N ASP A 73 16.02 24.61 -9.24
CA ASP A 73 16.76 23.78 -10.18
C ASP A 73 15.87 22.65 -10.73
N LYS A 74 15.85 22.52 -12.06
CA LYS A 74 15.02 21.56 -12.79
C LYS A 74 15.50 20.11 -12.65
N ASP A 75 16.75 19.89 -12.24
CA ASP A 75 17.29 18.54 -12.06
C ASP A 75 16.84 17.87 -10.75
N CYS A 76 16.10 18.57 -9.89
CA CYS A 76 15.56 18.00 -8.64
C CYS A 76 14.74 16.72 -8.84
N ALA A 77 13.94 16.65 -9.91
CA ALA A 77 13.10 15.49 -10.21
C ALA A 77 13.92 14.22 -10.52
N LYS A 78 15.12 14.37 -11.10
CA LYS A 78 16.02 13.25 -11.37
C LYS A 78 16.60 12.67 -10.08
N GLU A 79 17.02 13.53 -9.16
CA GLU A 79 17.54 13.12 -7.86
C GLU A 79 16.45 12.46 -7.00
N GLU A 80 15.23 13.00 -7.01
CA GLU A 80 14.07 12.41 -6.34
C GLU A 80 13.78 11.01 -6.90
N GLN A 81 13.67 10.88 -8.23
CA GLN A 81 13.45 9.59 -8.88
C GLN A 81 14.57 8.58 -8.58
N ALA A 82 15.82 9.02 -8.51
CA ALA A 82 16.94 8.16 -8.14
C ALA A 82 16.84 7.64 -6.69
N ALA A 83 16.38 8.46 -5.75
CA ALA A 83 16.13 8.03 -4.36
C ALA A 83 15.05 6.94 -4.29
N PHE A 84 13.92 7.14 -4.98
CA PHE A 84 12.86 6.13 -5.06
C PHE A 84 13.31 4.85 -5.77
N GLN A 85 14.17 4.96 -6.79
CA GLN A 85 14.72 3.80 -7.49
C GLN A 85 15.64 2.98 -6.57
N LEU A 86 16.51 3.62 -5.78
CA LEU A 86 17.37 2.93 -4.81
C LEU A 86 16.56 2.18 -3.75
N LEU A 87 15.48 2.77 -3.24
CA LEU A 87 14.56 2.08 -2.32
C LEU A 87 13.96 0.83 -2.97
N ARG A 88 13.49 0.97 -4.21
CA ARG A 88 12.91 -0.12 -4.99
C ARG A 88 13.92 -1.24 -5.19
N ASP A 89 15.14 -0.92 -5.61
CA ASP A 89 16.19 -1.89 -5.87
C ASP A 89 16.57 -2.66 -4.60
N GLY A 90 16.61 -1.97 -3.44
CA GLY A 90 16.81 -2.61 -2.15
C GLY A 90 15.70 -3.61 -1.78
N LEU A 91 14.43 -3.25 -2.02
CA LEU A 91 13.28 -4.13 -1.77
C LEU A 91 13.23 -5.31 -2.73
N LEU A 92 13.57 -5.11 -4.01
CA LEU A 92 13.64 -6.17 -5.02
C LEU A 92 14.81 -7.12 -4.77
N GLY A 93 15.93 -6.60 -4.26
CA GLY A 93 17.14 -7.39 -3.97
C GLY A 93 16.89 -8.56 -3.03
N VAL A 94 15.97 -8.42 -2.07
CA VAL A 94 15.56 -9.49 -1.13
C VAL A 94 14.99 -10.72 -1.86
N MET A 95 14.43 -10.54 -3.06
CA MET A 95 13.78 -11.63 -3.81
C MET A 95 14.57 -12.11 -5.04
N ASN A 96 15.73 -11.52 -5.34
CA ASN A 96 16.55 -11.92 -6.49
C ASN A 96 17.04 -13.38 -6.42
N GLU A 97 17.09 -13.97 -5.22
CA GLU A 97 17.46 -15.38 -5.03
C GLU A 97 16.27 -16.35 -5.15
N ARG A 98 15.03 -15.85 -5.11
CA ARG A 98 13.82 -16.69 -5.13
C ARG A 98 13.30 -16.87 -6.56
N LYS A 99 13.87 -17.84 -7.27
CA LYS A 99 13.38 -18.28 -8.59
C LYS A 99 12.21 -19.27 -8.45
N SER A 100 11.29 -19.21 -9.41
CA SER A 100 10.08 -20.03 -9.46
C SER A 100 10.17 -21.06 -10.60
N HIS A 101 9.54 -22.22 -10.40
CA HIS A 101 9.37 -23.25 -11.41
C HIS A 101 7.87 -23.57 -11.55
N PRO A 102 7.15 -22.94 -12.50
CA PRO A 102 5.72 -23.16 -12.65
C PRO A 102 5.44 -24.54 -13.24
N THR A 103 4.52 -25.29 -12.62
CA THR A 103 4.06 -26.61 -13.07
C THR A 103 2.54 -26.62 -13.20
N LEU A 104 2.00 -27.20 -14.28
CA LEU A 104 0.55 -27.23 -14.46
C LEU A 104 -0.10 -28.13 -13.39
N ASN A 105 -0.86 -27.53 -12.48
CA ASN A 105 -1.41 -28.21 -11.31
C ASN A 105 -2.93 -28.39 -11.39
N VAL A 106 -3.53 -28.29 -12.57
CA VAL A 106 -4.98 -28.42 -12.80
C VAL A 106 -5.30 -29.32 -13.99
N TYR A 107 -6.48 -29.93 -13.99
CA TYR A 107 -6.99 -30.63 -15.16
C TYR A 107 -7.49 -29.66 -16.24
N SER A 108 -7.61 -30.15 -17.47
CA SER A 108 -7.99 -29.33 -18.64
C SER A 108 -9.38 -28.69 -18.56
N ASP A 109 -10.27 -29.24 -17.73
CA ASP A 109 -11.63 -28.79 -17.50
C ASP A 109 -11.82 -28.02 -16.18
N GLN A 110 -10.75 -27.88 -15.38
CA GLN A 110 -10.80 -27.15 -14.12
C GLN A 110 -10.53 -25.66 -14.29
N ILE A 111 -11.20 -24.87 -13.45
CA ILE A 111 -10.98 -23.44 -13.30
C ILE A 111 -10.56 -23.18 -11.86
N VAL A 112 -9.43 -22.49 -11.69
CA VAL A 112 -9.02 -21.94 -10.39
C VAL A 112 -9.75 -20.62 -10.19
N TRP A 113 -10.42 -20.49 -9.06
CA TRP A 113 -11.12 -19.29 -8.65
C TRP A 113 -10.56 -18.78 -7.33
N SER A 114 -9.95 -17.60 -7.39
CA SER A 114 -9.42 -16.86 -6.24
C SER A 114 -10.31 -15.65 -5.95
N ARG A 115 -10.54 -15.38 -4.67
CA ARG A 115 -11.38 -14.28 -4.21
C ARG A 115 -10.87 -13.70 -2.90
N SER A 116 -10.91 -12.38 -2.77
CA SER A 116 -10.42 -11.67 -1.58
C SER A 116 -11.38 -10.60 -1.09
N PRO A 117 -11.54 -10.45 0.24
CA PRO A 117 -12.13 -9.26 0.83
C PRO A 117 -11.25 -8.04 0.57
N VAL A 118 -11.74 -6.85 0.90
CA VAL A 118 -10.91 -5.63 0.96
C VAL A 118 -10.56 -5.29 2.40
N ARG A 119 -9.80 -4.21 2.61
CA ARG A 119 -9.35 -3.84 3.96
C ARG A 119 -9.68 -2.41 4.34
N ILE A 120 -9.98 -2.22 5.62
CA ILE A 120 -9.99 -0.91 6.30
C ILE A 120 -8.90 -0.93 7.35
N ASP A 121 -8.03 0.07 7.36
CA ASP A 121 -7.14 0.31 8.49
C ASP A 121 -7.85 1.22 9.51
N VAL A 122 -7.75 0.91 10.80
CA VAL A 122 -8.37 1.70 11.88
C VAL A 122 -7.35 2.44 12.73
N ALA A 123 -6.10 2.01 12.73
CA ALA A 123 -4.98 2.70 13.38
C ALA A 123 -3.63 2.32 12.76
N GLY A 124 -2.66 3.24 12.80
CA GLY A 124 -1.27 2.96 12.44
C GLY A 124 -0.94 2.97 10.94
N GLY A 125 -1.90 3.26 10.05
CA GLY A 125 -1.63 3.38 8.62
C GLY A 125 -0.46 4.37 8.33
N TRP A 126 0.34 4.08 7.30
CA TRP A 126 1.63 4.72 6.97
C TRP A 126 2.85 4.22 7.75
N THR A 127 2.66 3.58 8.91
CA THR A 127 3.82 3.00 9.63
C THR A 127 4.38 1.75 8.92
N ASP A 128 3.62 1.16 8.00
CA ASP A 128 4.02 0.04 7.15
C ASP A 128 4.84 0.46 5.92
N THR A 129 4.80 1.75 5.57
CA THR A 129 5.39 2.26 4.32
C THR A 129 6.91 2.47 4.48
N PRO A 130 7.74 1.91 3.57
CA PRO A 130 9.16 2.23 3.50
C PRO A 130 9.40 3.71 3.14
N PRO A 131 10.44 4.37 3.67
CA PRO A 131 11.53 3.80 4.46
C PRO A 131 11.23 3.67 5.96
N TYR A 132 10.13 4.23 6.47
CA TYR A 132 9.86 4.26 7.91
C TYR A 132 9.82 2.84 8.51
N SER A 133 9.08 1.93 7.88
CA SER A 133 9.01 0.53 8.31
C SER A 133 10.36 -0.19 8.27
N LEU A 134 11.27 0.20 7.39
CA LEU A 134 12.61 -0.39 7.30
C LEU A 134 13.49 -0.01 8.50
N TYR A 135 13.26 1.15 9.11
CA TYR A 135 14.04 1.61 10.26
C TYR A 135 13.44 1.25 11.60
N SER A 136 12.14 1.40 11.71
CA SER A 136 11.45 1.31 12.99
C SER A 136 10.57 0.07 13.08
N GLY A 137 10.27 -0.60 11.97
CA GLY A 137 9.15 -1.54 11.89
C GLY A 137 7.80 -0.83 11.94
N GLY A 138 6.78 -1.40 11.31
CA GLY A 138 5.42 -0.86 11.29
C GLY A 138 4.50 -1.52 12.32
N SER A 139 3.38 -0.85 12.63
CA SER A 139 2.31 -1.40 13.47
C SER A 139 0.97 -0.88 12.97
N VAL A 140 0.13 -1.76 12.43
CA VAL A 140 -1.16 -1.39 11.82
C VAL A 140 -2.25 -2.29 12.38
N VAL A 141 -3.35 -1.68 12.83
CA VAL A 141 -4.59 -2.41 13.10
C VAL A 141 -5.50 -2.26 11.91
N ASN A 142 -5.85 -3.36 11.25
CA ASN A 142 -6.78 -3.37 10.13
C ASN A 142 -7.79 -4.51 10.23
N LEU A 143 -8.82 -4.43 9.39
CA LEU A 143 -9.86 -5.43 9.28
C LEU A 143 -10.08 -5.82 7.81
N ALA A 144 -10.25 -7.12 7.58
CA ALA A 144 -10.71 -7.65 6.30
C ALA A 144 -12.23 -7.55 6.24
N ILE A 145 -12.76 -6.95 5.16
CA ILE A 145 -14.20 -6.74 4.97
C ILE A 145 -14.69 -7.22 3.61
N GLU A 146 -15.88 -7.79 3.63
CA GLU A 146 -16.67 -8.10 2.45
C GLU A 146 -17.67 -6.98 2.22
N LEU A 147 -18.00 -6.74 0.94
CA LEU A 147 -18.96 -5.72 0.54
C LEU A 147 -20.23 -6.40 0.04
N ASN A 148 -21.37 -6.04 0.63
CA ASN A 148 -22.67 -6.65 0.31
C ASN A 148 -22.64 -8.20 0.39
N GLY A 149 -21.95 -8.73 1.40
CA GLY A 149 -21.84 -10.16 1.68
C GLY A 149 -21.00 -10.96 0.68
N GLN A 150 -20.14 -10.31 -0.11
CA GLN A 150 -19.26 -10.99 -1.07
C GLN A 150 -17.84 -10.39 -1.07
N PRO A 151 -16.81 -11.23 -1.28
CA PRO A 151 -15.47 -10.79 -1.65
C PRO A 151 -15.52 -10.05 -3.01
N PRO A 152 -15.18 -8.75 -3.04
CA PRO A 152 -15.39 -7.92 -4.23
C PRO A 152 -14.27 -8.07 -5.30
N LEU A 153 -13.16 -8.73 -4.96
CA LEU A 153 -12.03 -8.96 -5.86
C LEU A 153 -11.98 -10.43 -6.21
N GLN A 154 -12.05 -10.74 -7.50
CA GLN A 154 -12.15 -12.11 -8.00
C GLN A 154 -11.26 -12.31 -9.22
N VAL A 155 -10.61 -13.47 -9.27
CA VAL A 155 -9.73 -13.88 -10.36
C VAL A 155 -10.01 -15.32 -10.72
N TYR A 156 -10.12 -15.59 -12.01
CA TYR A 156 -10.32 -16.91 -12.59
C TYR A 156 -9.11 -17.24 -13.46
N VAL A 157 -8.54 -18.43 -13.30
CA VAL A 157 -7.45 -18.93 -14.13
C VAL A 157 -7.82 -20.30 -14.66
N LYS A 158 -7.71 -20.49 -15.97
CA LYS A 158 -7.98 -21.77 -16.63
C LYS A 158 -6.93 -22.06 -17.71
N PRO A 159 -6.71 -23.33 -18.07
CA PRO A 159 -5.82 -23.66 -19.18
C PRO A 159 -6.42 -23.22 -20.52
N CYS A 160 -5.53 -22.88 -21.45
CA CYS A 160 -5.83 -22.53 -22.84
C CYS A 160 -5.15 -23.54 -23.77
N LYS A 161 -5.80 -23.90 -24.88
CA LYS A 161 -5.25 -24.87 -25.85
C LYS A 161 -4.09 -24.27 -26.65
N GLU A 162 -4.20 -22.99 -26.96
CA GLU A 162 -3.17 -22.23 -27.66
C GLU A 162 -2.06 -21.82 -26.68
N TYR A 163 -0.79 -21.99 -27.06
CA TYR A 163 0.39 -21.66 -26.24
C TYR A 163 0.66 -20.15 -26.19
N HIS A 164 -0.30 -19.41 -25.68
CA HIS A 164 -0.22 -17.98 -25.38
C HIS A 164 -0.95 -17.68 -24.06
N ILE A 165 -0.76 -16.48 -23.54
CA ILE A 165 -1.47 -16.02 -22.34
C ILE A 165 -2.58 -15.06 -22.78
N THR A 166 -3.78 -15.23 -22.26
CA THR A 166 -4.93 -14.34 -22.49
C THR A 166 -5.34 -13.70 -21.18
N LEU A 167 -5.39 -12.37 -21.15
CA LEU A 167 -5.82 -11.60 -20.00
C LEU A 167 -7.15 -10.91 -20.32
N ARG A 168 -8.11 -10.98 -19.39
CA ARG A 168 -9.44 -10.35 -19.52
C ARG A 168 -9.78 -9.59 -18.26
N SER A 169 -10.34 -8.39 -18.40
CA SER A 169 -10.95 -7.61 -17.31
C SER A 169 -12.42 -7.44 -17.59
N ILE A 170 -13.26 -7.91 -16.67
CA ILE A 170 -14.73 -7.82 -16.79
C ILE A 170 -15.18 -6.38 -16.56
N ASP A 171 -14.68 -5.75 -15.51
CA ASP A 171 -15.06 -4.39 -15.10
C ASP A 171 -14.63 -3.31 -16.09
N MET A 172 -13.48 -3.48 -16.75
CA MET A 172 -13.00 -2.56 -17.79
C MET A 172 -13.38 -2.98 -19.21
N GLY A 173 -13.98 -4.16 -19.40
CA GLY A 173 -14.33 -4.70 -20.71
C GLY A 173 -13.14 -4.89 -21.65
N ALA A 174 -11.96 -5.17 -21.09
CA ALA A 174 -10.69 -5.23 -21.82
C ALA A 174 -10.21 -6.67 -22.02
N MET A 175 -9.44 -6.90 -23.09
CA MET A 175 -8.78 -8.17 -23.39
C MET A 175 -7.41 -7.92 -24.02
N GLU A 176 -6.42 -8.72 -23.63
CA GLU A 176 -5.07 -8.71 -24.21
C GLU A 176 -4.57 -10.15 -24.40
N VAL A 177 -3.88 -10.42 -25.51
CA VAL A 177 -3.24 -11.70 -25.77
C VAL A 177 -1.73 -11.47 -25.83
N ILE A 178 -0.99 -12.21 -25.01
CA ILE A 178 0.45 -12.11 -24.84
C ILE A 178 1.11 -13.34 -25.48
N ARG A 179 2.04 -13.09 -26.41
CA ARG A 179 2.69 -14.12 -27.23
C ARG A 179 4.19 -14.23 -27.01
N ASN A 180 4.82 -13.20 -26.45
CA ASN A 180 6.27 -13.13 -26.24
C ASN A 180 6.61 -12.51 -24.88
N TYR A 181 7.90 -12.57 -24.52
CA TYR A 181 8.39 -12.09 -23.23
C TYR A 181 8.33 -10.58 -23.11
N GLU A 182 8.50 -9.85 -24.21
CA GLU A 182 8.44 -8.40 -24.25
C GLU A 182 7.04 -7.89 -23.89
N GLU A 183 6.00 -8.46 -24.47
CA GLU A 183 4.60 -8.18 -24.16
C GLU A 183 4.26 -8.52 -22.70
N LEU A 184 4.81 -9.62 -22.17
CA LEU A 184 4.62 -10.02 -20.79
C LEU A 184 5.29 -9.04 -19.81
N GLN A 185 6.49 -8.54 -20.16
CA GLN A 185 7.27 -7.64 -19.32
C GLN A 185 6.87 -6.17 -19.45
N ASP A 186 6.02 -5.82 -20.43
CA ASP A 186 5.40 -4.50 -20.55
C ASP A 186 4.24 -4.31 -19.54
N TYR A 187 4.58 -4.38 -18.25
CA TYR A 187 3.66 -4.16 -17.13
C TYR A 187 3.79 -2.78 -16.49
N LYS A 188 4.78 -1.96 -16.88
CA LYS A 188 5.00 -0.60 -16.34
C LYS A 188 4.14 0.47 -17.03
N LYS A 189 3.33 0.09 -18.02
CA LYS A 189 2.45 0.99 -18.75
C LYS A 189 1.34 1.55 -17.85
N VAL A 190 1.39 2.85 -17.59
CA VAL A 190 0.40 3.56 -16.76
C VAL A 190 -1.01 3.40 -17.36
N GLY A 191 -1.97 3.03 -16.52
CA GLY A 191 -3.37 2.88 -16.92
C GLY A 191 -3.70 1.57 -17.64
N SER A 192 -2.74 0.66 -17.79
CA SER A 192 -3.03 -0.68 -18.31
C SER A 192 -3.88 -1.47 -17.30
N PRO A 193 -4.98 -2.12 -17.74
CA PRO A 193 -5.75 -3.03 -16.89
C PRO A 193 -4.95 -4.29 -16.51
N PHE A 194 -3.86 -4.58 -17.23
CA PHE A 194 -3.16 -5.85 -17.18
C PHE A 194 -1.76 -5.79 -16.58
N SER A 195 -1.35 -4.63 -16.04
CA SER A 195 -0.06 -4.49 -15.33
C SER A 195 0.10 -5.51 -14.20
N ILE A 196 -0.93 -5.69 -13.37
CA ILE A 196 -0.91 -6.62 -12.23
C ILE A 196 -0.73 -8.08 -12.68
N PRO A 197 -1.60 -8.66 -13.53
CA PRO A 197 -1.44 -10.06 -13.95
C PRO A 197 -0.15 -10.33 -14.73
N LYS A 198 0.32 -9.39 -15.54
CA LYS A 198 1.62 -9.50 -16.23
C LYS A 198 2.81 -9.60 -15.26
N ALA A 199 2.84 -8.72 -14.26
CA ALA A 199 3.87 -8.77 -13.22
C ALA A 199 3.77 -10.03 -12.36
N ALA A 200 2.55 -10.48 -12.04
CA ALA A 200 2.33 -11.72 -11.28
C ALA A 200 2.84 -12.97 -12.02
N LEU A 201 2.55 -13.08 -13.32
CA LEU A 201 3.08 -14.15 -14.18
C LEU A 201 4.60 -14.11 -14.30
N THR A 202 5.17 -12.90 -14.40
CA THR A 202 6.62 -12.70 -14.40
C THR A 202 7.24 -13.28 -13.12
N LEU A 203 6.71 -12.95 -11.94
CA LEU A 203 7.17 -13.47 -10.64
C LEU A 203 6.94 -14.98 -10.45
N ALA A 204 5.89 -15.51 -11.06
CA ALA A 204 5.60 -16.95 -11.07
C ALA A 204 6.55 -17.77 -11.95
N GLY A 205 7.52 -17.13 -12.62
CA GLY A 205 8.55 -17.80 -13.42
C GLY A 205 8.27 -17.83 -14.92
N PHE A 206 7.27 -17.11 -15.43
CA PHE A 206 7.05 -17.00 -16.89
C PHE A 206 7.94 -15.94 -17.56
N ALA A 207 8.94 -15.42 -16.85
CA ALA A 207 9.99 -14.58 -17.42
C ALA A 207 11.38 -15.12 -17.04
N PRO A 208 12.38 -15.02 -17.94
CA PRO A 208 13.71 -15.60 -17.70
C PRO A 208 14.39 -15.15 -16.39
N ALA A 209 14.15 -13.91 -15.96
CA ALA A 209 14.74 -13.36 -14.73
C ALA A 209 14.29 -14.07 -13.44
N PHE A 210 13.07 -14.61 -13.43
CA PHE A 210 12.44 -15.22 -12.25
C PHE A 210 12.21 -16.72 -12.40
N SER A 211 12.63 -17.30 -13.53
CA SER A 211 12.49 -18.72 -13.81
C SER A 211 13.74 -19.49 -13.38
N THR A 212 13.55 -20.70 -12.84
CA THR A 212 14.66 -21.65 -12.62
C THR A 212 15.21 -22.18 -13.94
N GLU A 213 14.38 -22.25 -14.98
CA GLU A 213 14.71 -22.77 -16.30
C GLU A 213 14.68 -21.68 -17.37
N SER A 214 15.49 -21.84 -18.41
CA SER A 214 15.54 -20.89 -19.52
C SER A 214 14.93 -21.50 -20.77
N TYR A 215 14.08 -20.72 -21.43
CA TYR A 215 13.41 -21.09 -22.66
C TYR A 215 13.68 -20.03 -23.74
N PRO A 216 13.76 -20.41 -25.03
CA PRO A 216 14.05 -19.47 -26.11
C PRO A 216 12.88 -18.50 -26.39
N SER A 217 11.65 -18.85 -26.01
CA SER A 217 10.47 -18.00 -26.17
C SER A 217 9.37 -18.39 -25.19
N LEU A 218 8.46 -17.44 -24.91
CA LEU A 218 7.29 -17.69 -24.06
C LEU A 218 6.43 -18.85 -24.58
N ALA A 219 6.24 -18.94 -25.90
CA ALA A 219 5.47 -20.04 -26.50
C ALA A 219 6.11 -21.42 -26.20
N LYS A 220 7.45 -21.53 -26.28
CA LYS A 220 8.15 -22.78 -25.94
C LYS A 220 8.09 -23.11 -24.46
N GLN A 221 8.10 -22.10 -23.60
CA GLN A 221 7.87 -22.28 -22.17
C GLN A 221 6.44 -22.79 -21.89
N LEU A 222 5.42 -22.23 -22.55
CA LEU A 222 4.03 -22.68 -22.40
C LEU A 222 3.79 -24.09 -22.98
N GLU A 223 4.48 -24.44 -24.07
CA GLU A 223 4.51 -25.82 -24.59
C GLU A 223 5.08 -26.79 -23.54
N ALA A 224 6.21 -26.44 -22.90
CA ALA A 224 6.82 -27.27 -21.85
C ALA A 224 5.99 -27.32 -20.56
N PHE A 225 5.34 -26.21 -20.20
CA PHE A 225 4.36 -26.14 -19.11
C PHE A 225 3.11 -26.98 -19.40
N GLY A 226 2.80 -27.25 -20.67
CA GLY A 226 1.74 -28.14 -21.13
C GLY A 226 0.42 -27.43 -21.48
N SER A 227 0.34 -26.10 -21.38
CA SER A 227 -0.85 -25.33 -21.79
C SER A 227 -0.57 -23.83 -21.93
N GLY A 228 -1.43 -23.12 -22.66
CA GLY A 228 -1.56 -21.68 -22.47
C GLY A 228 -2.36 -21.33 -21.22
N ILE A 229 -2.47 -20.05 -20.91
CA ILE A 229 -3.12 -19.57 -19.68
C ILE A 229 -4.17 -18.53 -20.03
N GLU A 230 -5.37 -18.65 -19.51
CA GLU A 230 -6.38 -17.59 -19.56
C GLU A 230 -6.68 -17.09 -18.14
N ILE A 231 -6.40 -15.80 -17.88
CA ILE A 231 -6.68 -15.11 -16.62
C ILE A 231 -7.80 -14.09 -16.84
N THR A 232 -8.87 -14.22 -16.06
CA THR A 232 -9.96 -13.24 -16.05
C THR A 232 -10.06 -12.60 -14.66
N LEU A 233 -10.06 -11.27 -14.61
CA LEU A 233 -10.19 -10.50 -13.37
C LEU A 233 -11.49 -9.69 -13.32
N LEU A 234 -12.01 -9.55 -12.10
CA LEU A 234 -13.16 -8.73 -11.75
C LEU A 234 -12.84 -7.95 -10.47
N ALA A 235 -12.87 -6.62 -10.56
CA ALA A 235 -12.86 -5.74 -9.40
C ALA A 235 -14.23 -5.05 -9.27
N ALA A 236 -15.07 -5.50 -8.33
CA ALA A 236 -16.39 -4.94 -8.09
C ALA A 236 -16.35 -3.65 -7.23
N ILE A 237 -15.25 -2.89 -7.30
CA ILE A 237 -15.03 -1.65 -6.56
C ILE A 237 -14.37 -0.63 -7.49
N PRO A 238 -14.83 0.63 -7.53
CA PRO A 238 -14.18 1.67 -8.31
C PRO A 238 -12.71 1.85 -7.95
N ALA A 239 -11.86 2.08 -8.95
CA ALA A 239 -10.48 2.50 -8.72
C ALA A 239 -10.42 3.77 -7.86
N GLY A 240 -9.40 3.88 -6.99
CA GLY A 240 -9.29 5.00 -6.05
C GLY A 240 -10.29 4.95 -4.89
N SER A 241 -10.77 3.75 -4.53
CA SER A 241 -11.67 3.52 -3.38
C SER A 241 -11.02 3.78 -2.02
N GLY A 242 -9.70 3.65 -1.93
CA GLY A 242 -8.97 3.69 -0.66
C GLY A 242 -9.06 2.40 0.16
N LEU A 243 -9.58 1.29 -0.38
CA LEU A 243 -9.75 0.02 0.34
C LEU A 243 -8.62 -1.01 0.07
N GLY A 244 -7.46 -0.56 -0.41
CA GLY A 244 -6.31 -1.43 -0.73
C GLY A 244 -6.53 -2.31 -1.97
N THR A 245 -7.45 -1.89 -2.84
CA THR A 245 -7.93 -2.68 -3.97
C THR A 245 -6.82 -3.20 -4.88
N SER A 246 -5.81 -2.39 -5.20
CA SER A 246 -4.74 -2.78 -6.13
C SER A 246 -3.83 -3.86 -5.55
N SER A 247 -3.34 -3.68 -4.32
CA SER A 247 -2.46 -4.65 -3.64
C SER A 247 -3.20 -5.97 -3.41
N ILE A 248 -4.45 -5.90 -2.96
CA ILE A 248 -5.22 -7.11 -2.69
C ILE A 248 -5.61 -7.82 -3.99
N LEU A 249 -5.90 -7.09 -5.07
CA LEU A 249 -6.11 -7.70 -6.38
C LEU A 249 -4.84 -8.42 -6.84
N ALA A 250 -3.66 -7.82 -6.64
CA ALA A 250 -2.38 -8.47 -6.91
C ALA A 250 -2.21 -9.76 -6.09
N SER A 251 -2.50 -9.74 -4.78
CA SER A 251 -2.49 -10.96 -3.95
C SER A 251 -3.51 -12.00 -4.42
N THR A 252 -4.68 -11.57 -4.90
CA THR A 252 -5.73 -12.46 -5.42
C THR A 252 -5.28 -13.15 -6.70
N VAL A 253 -4.63 -12.41 -7.62
CA VAL A 253 -4.02 -12.95 -8.83
C VAL A 253 -2.89 -13.92 -8.49
N LEU A 254 -1.97 -13.52 -7.61
CA LEU A 254 -0.87 -14.37 -7.15
C LEU A 254 -1.38 -15.64 -6.48
N GLY A 255 -2.45 -15.57 -5.68
CA GLY A 255 -3.09 -16.74 -5.08
C GLY A 255 -3.66 -17.70 -6.12
N ALA A 256 -4.30 -17.18 -7.17
CA ALA A 256 -4.80 -18.01 -8.27
C ALA A 256 -3.66 -18.67 -9.07
N ILE A 257 -2.61 -17.91 -9.38
CA ILE A 257 -1.44 -18.41 -10.10
C ILE A 257 -0.66 -19.42 -9.25
N ASN A 258 -0.53 -19.19 -7.94
CA ASN A 258 0.13 -20.11 -7.02
C ASN A 258 -0.51 -21.51 -7.06
N ASP A 259 -1.84 -21.57 -6.97
CA ASP A 259 -2.58 -22.84 -7.06
C ASP A 259 -2.50 -23.46 -8.45
N PHE A 260 -2.72 -22.66 -9.51
CA PHE A 260 -2.70 -23.10 -10.91
C PHE A 260 -1.34 -23.63 -11.35
N CYS A 261 -0.25 -23.01 -10.88
CA CYS A 261 1.13 -23.32 -11.25
C CYS A 261 1.86 -24.20 -10.21
N GLY A 262 1.19 -24.68 -9.16
CA GLY A 262 1.79 -25.55 -8.15
C GLY A 262 3.01 -24.96 -7.44
N LEU A 263 3.03 -23.64 -7.20
CA LEU A 263 4.22 -22.93 -6.68
C LEU A 263 4.44 -23.13 -5.18
N ALA A 264 3.44 -23.67 -4.47
CA ALA A 264 3.48 -24.00 -3.04
C ALA A 264 3.80 -22.81 -2.11
N TRP A 265 3.44 -21.58 -2.52
CA TRP A 265 3.56 -20.39 -1.67
C TRP A 265 2.51 -20.40 -0.57
N ASP A 266 2.91 -20.03 0.65
CA ASP A 266 1.97 -19.78 1.73
C ASP A 266 1.35 -18.37 1.64
N LYS A 267 0.49 -18.00 2.59
CA LYS A 267 -0.13 -16.66 2.61
C LYS A 267 0.88 -15.53 2.82
N ASN A 268 1.94 -15.74 3.61
CA ASN A 268 2.99 -14.75 3.82
C ASN A 268 3.83 -14.57 2.57
N ASP A 269 4.17 -15.66 1.88
CA ASP A 269 4.85 -15.63 0.59
C ASP A 269 4.03 -14.83 -0.43
N ILE A 270 2.72 -15.08 -0.54
CA ILE A 270 1.83 -14.31 -1.42
C ILE A 270 1.89 -12.82 -1.07
N CYS A 271 1.89 -12.45 0.22
CA CYS A 271 2.01 -11.05 0.63
C CYS A 271 3.38 -10.45 0.30
N SER A 272 4.47 -11.20 0.47
CA SER A 272 5.83 -10.77 0.11
C SER A 272 6.00 -10.59 -1.41
N TYR A 273 5.53 -11.55 -2.22
CA TYR A 273 5.48 -11.42 -3.68
C TYR A 273 4.57 -10.26 -4.12
N THR A 274 3.49 -9.98 -3.38
CA THR A 274 2.66 -8.80 -3.64
C THR A 274 3.45 -7.51 -3.43
N LEU A 275 4.21 -7.39 -2.33
CA LEU A 275 5.04 -6.22 -2.08
C LEU A 275 6.05 -6.00 -3.22
N VAL A 276 6.72 -7.06 -3.66
CA VAL A 276 7.64 -7.02 -4.81
C VAL A 276 6.93 -6.62 -6.10
N LEU A 277 5.76 -7.19 -6.37
CA LEU A 277 4.94 -6.83 -7.52
C LEU A 277 4.63 -5.32 -7.54
N GLU A 278 4.25 -4.74 -6.41
CA GLU A 278 3.98 -3.30 -6.33
C GLU A 278 5.19 -2.43 -6.61
N GLN A 279 6.36 -2.87 -6.15
CA GLN A 279 7.63 -2.21 -6.41
C GLN A 279 7.98 -2.28 -7.91
N LEU A 280 7.75 -3.43 -8.57
CA LEU A 280 7.88 -3.56 -10.03
C LEU A 280 6.93 -2.63 -10.80
N LEU A 281 5.71 -2.42 -10.27
CA LEU A 281 4.70 -1.52 -10.82
C LEU A 281 4.90 -0.04 -10.45
N THR A 282 5.96 0.30 -9.72
CA THR A 282 6.31 1.68 -9.33
C THR A 282 5.27 2.39 -8.46
N THR A 283 4.39 1.65 -7.79
CA THR A 283 3.29 2.24 -7.01
C THR A 283 3.74 2.64 -5.60
N GLY A 284 4.79 1.98 -5.08
CA GLY A 284 5.55 2.43 -3.91
C GLY A 284 4.81 2.30 -2.57
N GLY A 285 3.92 1.31 -2.43
CA GLY A 285 3.12 1.08 -1.22
C GLY A 285 3.89 0.41 -0.07
N GLY A 286 3.26 0.41 1.11
CA GLY A 286 3.65 -0.41 2.24
C GLY A 286 3.07 -1.82 2.17
N TRP A 287 3.14 -2.56 3.28
CA TRP A 287 2.68 -3.95 3.32
C TRP A 287 1.26 -4.15 3.87
N GLN A 288 0.61 -3.12 4.43
CA GLN A 288 -0.63 -3.32 5.18
C GLN A 288 -1.80 -3.81 4.31
N ASP A 289 -1.82 -3.47 3.02
CA ASP A 289 -2.96 -3.68 2.14
C ASP A 289 -3.13 -5.18 1.85
N GLN A 290 -2.07 -5.82 1.39
CA GLN A 290 -2.05 -7.25 1.11
C GLN A 290 -2.29 -8.07 2.37
N TYR A 291 -1.61 -7.77 3.48
CA TYR A 291 -1.86 -8.48 4.74
C TYR A 291 -3.29 -8.24 5.22
N GLY A 292 -3.83 -7.03 4.98
CA GLY A 292 -5.19 -6.62 5.28
C GLY A 292 -6.27 -7.45 4.60
N GLY A 293 -6.10 -7.80 3.33
CA GLY A 293 -7.07 -8.59 2.56
C GLY A 293 -6.82 -10.09 2.57
N VAL A 294 -5.55 -10.53 2.64
CA VAL A 294 -5.18 -11.96 2.58
C VAL A 294 -5.53 -12.71 3.87
N PHE A 295 -5.34 -12.05 5.02
CA PHE A 295 -5.70 -12.60 6.32
C PHE A 295 -7.06 -12.10 6.79
N SER A 296 -7.85 -13.00 7.39
CA SER A 296 -9.20 -12.72 7.85
C SER A 296 -9.27 -11.83 9.08
N GLY A 297 -10.48 -11.34 9.35
CA GLY A 297 -10.86 -10.70 10.60
C GLY A 297 -10.10 -9.41 10.88
N ILE A 298 -10.10 -9.06 12.17
CA ILE A 298 -9.40 -7.90 12.72
C ILE A 298 -8.03 -8.37 13.19
N LYS A 299 -7.00 -7.58 12.90
CA LYS A 299 -5.63 -7.96 13.18
C LYS A 299 -4.76 -6.76 13.50
N LEU A 300 -3.88 -6.97 14.46
CA LEU A 300 -2.69 -6.16 14.67
C LEU A 300 -1.56 -6.79 13.87
N LEU A 301 -1.02 -6.03 12.92
CA LEU A 301 0.10 -6.42 12.08
C LEU A 301 1.33 -5.65 12.52
N GLN A 302 2.45 -6.35 12.75
CA GLN A 302 3.68 -5.71 13.21
C GLN A 302 4.90 -6.23 12.47
N SER A 303 5.69 -5.35 11.87
CA SER A 303 6.96 -5.72 11.27
C SER A 303 8.14 -5.25 12.12
N GLU A 304 9.29 -5.87 11.90
CA GLU A 304 10.57 -5.41 12.43
C GLU A 304 11.28 -4.49 11.44
N ALA A 305 12.36 -3.86 11.91
CA ALA A 305 13.26 -3.09 11.04
C ALA A 305 14.01 -4.03 10.10
N GLY A 306 14.26 -3.58 8.87
CA GLY A 306 14.99 -4.33 7.85
C GLY A 306 14.29 -4.31 6.48
N PHE A 307 15.03 -4.67 5.44
CA PHE A 307 14.47 -4.79 4.08
C PHE A 307 13.52 -5.99 3.94
N GLU A 308 13.73 -7.03 4.74
CA GLU A 308 12.85 -8.19 4.78
C GLU A 308 11.65 -7.90 5.69
N GLN A 309 10.56 -7.44 5.08
CA GLN A 309 9.32 -7.10 5.79
C GLN A 309 8.39 -8.31 5.86
N HIS A 310 8.46 -9.05 6.97
CA HIS A 310 7.52 -10.12 7.33
C HIS A 310 6.67 -9.75 8.56
N PRO A 311 5.57 -8.99 8.38
CA PRO A 311 4.66 -8.67 9.46
C PRO A 311 4.13 -9.91 10.21
N LEU A 312 4.27 -9.89 11.54
CA LEU A 312 3.58 -10.79 12.44
C LEU A 312 2.09 -10.46 12.46
N VAL A 313 1.24 -11.47 12.26
CA VAL A 313 -0.22 -11.35 12.31
C VAL A 313 -0.74 -11.76 13.68
N ARG A 314 -1.38 -10.82 14.40
CA ARG A 314 -2.07 -11.08 15.67
C ARG A 314 -3.56 -10.81 15.51
N TRP A 315 -4.37 -11.86 15.50
CA TRP A 315 -5.83 -11.74 15.42
C TRP A 315 -6.41 -11.12 16.69
N LEU A 316 -7.36 -10.20 16.51
CA LEU A 316 -8.07 -9.52 17.59
C LEU A 316 -9.53 -9.97 17.62
N PRO A 317 -10.20 -9.92 18.79
CA PRO A 317 -11.62 -10.28 18.91
C PRO A 317 -12.53 -9.41 18.03
N ASP A 318 -13.57 -10.04 17.48
CA ASP A 318 -14.56 -9.42 16.59
C ASP A 318 -15.80 -8.87 17.30
N GLN A 319 -15.89 -9.03 18.62
CA GLN A 319 -17.05 -8.67 19.43
C GLN A 319 -17.56 -7.25 19.16
N LEU A 320 -16.68 -6.28 18.96
CA LEU A 320 -17.07 -4.89 18.68
C LEU A 320 -17.86 -4.72 17.38
N PHE A 321 -17.72 -5.64 16.42
CA PHE A 321 -18.33 -5.57 15.10
C PHE A 321 -19.54 -6.50 14.94
N ILE A 322 -19.63 -7.56 15.75
CA ILE A 322 -20.71 -8.55 15.68
C ILE A 322 -21.79 -8.35 16.76
N HIS A 323 -21.46 -7.66 17.86
CA HIS A 323 -22.41 -7.46 18.96
C HIS A 323 -23.63 -6.64 18.50
N PRO A 324 -24.87 -7.04 18.84
CA PRO A 324 -26.08 -6.36 18.37
C PRO A 324 -26.13 -4.85 18.63
N ASP A 325 -25.60 -4.40 19.78
CA ASP A 325 -25.61 -2.98 20.15
C ASP A 325 -24.66 -2.11 19.30
N TYR A 326 -23.67 -2.73 18.64
CA TYR A 326 -22.58 -2.03 17.96
C TYR A 326 -22.50 -2.31 16.47
N ARG A 327 -22.99 -3.47 16.02
CA ARG A 327 -22.94 -3.90 14.61
C ARG A 327 -23.47 -2.83 13.65
N ASP A 328 -24.62 -2.24 13.98
CA ASP A 328 -25.27 -1.24 13.14
C ASP A 328 -24.63 0.16 13.23
N CYS A 329 -23.73 0.36 14.20
CA CYS A 329 -22.98 1.60 14.37
C CYS A 329 -21.78 1.72 13.41
N HIS A 330 -21.38 0.63 12.76
CA HIS A 330 -20.34 0.63 11.74
C HIS A 330 -20.94 0.97 10.37
N LEU A 331 -20.54 2.10 9.79
CA LEU A 331 -21.07 2.59 8.54
C LEU A 331 -19.97 2.76 7.50
N LEU A 332 -20.20 2.25 6.30
CA LEU A 332 -19.33 2.44 5.15
C LEU A 332 -20.07 3.21 4.06
N TYR A 333 -19.52 4.35 3.68
CA TYR A 333 -20.14 5.27 2.73
C TYR A 333 -19.18 5.58 1.58
N TYR A 334 -19.56 5.21 0.35
CA TYR A 334 -18.81 5.64 -0.82
C TYR A 334 -19.12 7.11 -1.10
N THR A 335 -18.10 7.97 -1.08
CA THR A 335 -18.29 9.42 -1.26
C THR A 335 -18.56 9.82 -2.71
N GLY A 336 -18.24 8.96 -3.68
CA GLY A 336 -18.27 9.31 -5.11
C GLY A 336 -17.18 10.29 -5.56
N ILE A 337 -16.28 10.68 -4.65
CA ILE A 337 -15.13 11.53 -4.91
C ILE A 337 -13.93 10.61 -5.11
N THR A 338 -13.19 10.77 -6.20
CA THR A 338 -12.02 9.94 -6.52
C THR A 338 -10.81 10.83 -6.74
N ARG A 339 -9.67 10.50 -6.12
CA ARG A 339 -8.39 11.17 -6.33
C ARG A 339 -7.28 10.12 -6.45
N THR A 340 -6.28 10.41 -7.27
CA THR A 340 -5.10 9.55 -7.40
C THR A 340 -4.22 9.71 -6.15
N ALA A 341 -4.01 8.62 -5.39
CA ALA A 341 -3.22 8.60 -4.16
C ALA A 341 -1.70 8.86 -4.37
N LYS A 342 -1.21 8.77 -5.62
CA LYS A 342 0.23 8.83 -5.94
C LYS A 342 0.94 10.09 -5.45
N SER A 343 0.29 11.26 -5.51
CA SER A 343 0.92 12.51 -5.08
C SER A 343 1.08 12.58 -3.57
N ILE A 344 0.09 12.11 -2.81
CA ILE A 344 0.10 12.10 -1.34
C ILE A 344 1.22 11.16 -0.84
N LEU A 345 1.32 9.98 -1.45
CA LEU A 345 2.34 8.99 -1.09
C LEU A 345 3.75 9.52 -1.35
N ALA A 346 4.00 10.13 -2.51
CA ALA A 346 5.32 10.66 -2.83
C ALA A 346 5.75 11.74 -1.84
N GLU A 347 4.86 12.66 -1.45
CA GLU A 347 5.18 13.74 -0.52
C GLU A 347 5.52 13.23 0.88
N ILE A 348 4.71 12.33 1.44
CA ILE A 348 4.95 11.73 2.76
C ILE A 348 6.26 10.94 2.76
N VAL A 349 6.49 10.11 1.74
CA VAL A 349 7.72 9.29 1.64
C VAL A 349 8.96 10.17 1.45
N SER A 350 8.87 11.24 0.66
CA SER A 350 9.96 12.22 0.53
C SER A 350 10.29 12.89 1.87
N SER A 351 9.30 13.20 2.71
CA SER A 351 9.53 13.69 4.08
C SER A 351 10.22 12.65 4.99
N MET A 352 9.90 11.36 4.83
CA MET A 352 10.59 10.27 5.54
C MET A 352 12.05 10.13 5.08
N PHE A 353 12.31 10.19 3.77
CA PHE A 353 13.69 10.21 3.23
C PHE A 353 14.50 11.42 3.69
N LEU A 354 13.85 12.52 4.07
CA LEU A 354 14.50 13.70 4.64
C LEU A 354 14.64 13.63 6.16
N ASN A 355 14.29 12.53 6.82
CA ASN A 355 14.29 12.42 8.27
C ASN A 355 13.59 13.60 8.97
N SER A 356 12.48 14.08 8.40
CA SER A 356 11.78 15.24 8.96
C SER A 356 11.30 14.91 10.38
N GLY A 357 11.83 15.63 11.38
CA GLY A 357 11.58 15.37 12.80
C GLY A 357 10.10 15.34 13.16
N PRO A 358 9.29 16.34 12.75
CA PRO A 358 7.85 16.33 12.98
C PRO A 358 7.14 15.12 12.38
N HIS A 359 7.46 14.73 11.14
CA HIS A 359 6.83 13.59 10.47
C HIS A 359 7.22 12.26 11.11
N LEU A 360 8.51 12.06 11.42
CA LEU A 360 8.99 10.85 12.07
C LEU A 360 8.42 10.69 13.49
N SER A 361 8.29 11.78 14.24
CA SER A 361 7.67 11.79 15.57
C SER A 361 6.19 11.40 15.48
N LEU A 362 5.46 11.98 14.53
CA LEU A 362 4.06 11.65 14.28
C LEU A 362 3.89 10.17 13.88
N LEU A 363 4.76 9.63 13.02
CA LEU A 363 4.73 8.20 12.66
C LEU A 363 5.01 7.29 13.87
N ALA A 364 5.93 7.67 14.76
CA ALA A 364 6.16 6.95 16.01
C ALA A 364 4.93 6.98 16.93
N GLU A 365 4.26 8.12 17.04
CA GLU A 365 2.99 8.23 17.76
C GLU A 365 1.87 7.40 17.12
N MET A 366 1.80 7.33 15.79
CA MET A 366 0.84 6.48 15.07
C MET A 366 1.11 5.00 15.30
N LYS A 367 2.39 4.60 15.37
CA LYS A 367 2.80 3.24 15.70
C LYS A 367 2.37 2.86 17.12
N ALA A 368 2.59 3.75 18.09
CA ALA A 368 2.11 3.55 19.46
C ALA A 368 0.57 3.52 19.54
N HIS A 369 -0.10 4.39 18.79
CA HIS A 369 -1.56 4.46 18.70
C HIS A 369 -2.20 3.17 18.16
N ALA A 370 -1.50 2.40 17.32
CA ALA A 370 -1.96 1.07 16.91
C ALA A 370 -2.04 0.08 18.09
N MET A 371 -1.15 0.21 19.08
CA MET A 371 -1.21 -0.58 20.32
C MET A 371 -2.40 -0.14 21.19
N ASP A 372 -2.63 1.16 21.32
CA ASP A 372 -3.80 1.70 22.04
C ASP A 372 -5.11 1.16 21.44
N MET A 373 -5.19 1.14 20.09
CA MET A 373 -6.33 0.58 19.36
C MET A 373 -6.50 -0.91 19.62
N SER A 374 -5.42 -1.68 19.56
CA SER A 374 -5.43 -3.11 19.87
C SER A 374 -5.95 -3.38 21.28
N GLU A 375 -5.50 -2.61 22.27
CA GLU A 375 -5.93 -2.75 23.67
C GLU A 375 -7.41 -2.41 23.85
N ALA A 376 -7.92 -1.36 23.18
CA ALA A 376 -9.33 -1.01 23.20
C ALA A 376 -10.22 -2.14 22.64
N ILE A 377 -9.77 -2.80 21.55
CA ILE A 377 -10.47 -3.95 20.96
C ILE A 377 -10.43 -5.15 21.90
N LEU A 378 -9.27 -5.48 22.47
CA LEU A 378 -9.11 -6.59 23.42
C LEU A 378 -10.01 -6.43 24.65
N ARG A 379 -10.20 -5.20 25.12
CA ARG A 379 -11.10 -4.87 26.24
C ARG A 379 -12.57 -4.74 25.84
N SER A 380 -12.91 -4.92 24.56
CA SER A 380 -14.26 -4.70 24.03
C SER A 380 -14.83 -3.32 24.38
N ASN A 381 -13.99 -2.27 24.38
CA ASN A 381 -14.40 -0.92 24.69
C ASN A 381 -14.78 -0.15 23.42
N PHE A 382 -16.06 -0.18 23.07
CA PHE A 382 -16.59 0.42 21.83
C PHE A 382 -16.41 1.94 21.76
N ASP A 383 -16.67 2.68 22.86
CA ASP A 383 -16.51 4.14 22.89
C ASP A 383 -15.04 4.53 22.65
N SER A 384 -14.11 3.84 23.32
CA SER A 384 -12.67 4.07 23.12
C SER A 384 -12.23 3.71 21.71
N PHE A 385 -12.68 2.59 21.15
CA PHE A 385 -12.43 2.22 19.76
C PHE A 385 -12.87 3.34 18.79
N GLY A 386 -14.11 3.83 18.92
CA GLY A 386 -14.64 4.90 18.07
C GLY A 386 -13.82 6.19 18.16
N ARG A 387 -13.44 6.62 19.37
CA ARG A 387 -12.59 7.81 19.56
C ARG A 387 -11.18 7.62 18.98
N LEU A 388 -10.61 6.42 19.11
CA LEU A 388 -9.29 6.12 18.55
C LEU A 388 -9.30 6.12 17.02
N VAL A 389 -10.40 5.72 16.38
CA VAL A 389 -10.60 5.92 14.92
C VAL A 389 -10.57 7.41 14.57
N GLY A 390 -11.23 8.25 15.37
CA GLY A 390 -11.17 9.71 15.23
C GLY A 390 -9.75 10.27 15.41
N LYS A 391 -8.98 9.77 16.38
CA LYS A 391 -7.56 10.14 16.56
C LYS A 391 -6.72 9.76 15.34
N THR A 392 -6.94 8.59 14.75
CA THR A 392 -6.26 8.20 13.49
C THR A 392 -6.58 9.16 12.35
N TRP A 393 -7.80 9.66 12.24
CA TRP A 393 -8.15 10.66 11.23
C TRP A 393 -7.41 11.99 11.42
N ILE A 394 -7.25 12.43 12.66
CA ILE A 394 -6.47 13.63 12.99
C ILE A 394 -5.00 13.42 12.64
N GLN A 395 -4.42 12.26 12.99
CA GLN A 395 -3.04 11.92 12.66
C GLN A 395 -2.80 11.87 11.15
N ASN A 396 -3.71 11.26 10.37
CA ASN A 396 -3.58 11.20 8.91
C ASN A 396 -3.64 12.61 8.27
N GLN A 397 -4.50 13.49 8.76
CA GLN A 397 -4.55 14.88 8.28
C GLN A 397 -3.30 15.69 8.67
N ALA A 398 -2.68 15.36 9.81
CA ALA A 398 -1.44 15.99 10.24
C ALA A 398 -0.23 15.51 9.40
N LEU A 399 -0.27 14.28 8.86
CA LEU A 399 0.71 13.79 7.89
C LEU A 399 0.59 14.46 6.52
N ASP A 400 -0.64 14.59 6.01
CA ASP A 400 -0.89 15.24 4.72
C ASP A 400 -2.25 15.94 4.70
N CYS A 401 -2.22 17.23 4.34
CA CYS A 401 -3.43 18.05 4.27
C CYS A 401 -4.35 17.64 3.10
N GLY A 402 -3.80 16.97 2.08
CA GLY A 402 -4.54 16.40 0.96
C GLY A 402 -5.47 15.25 1.35
N THR A 403 -5.35 14.73 2.58
CA THR A 403 -6.21 13.69 3.15
C THR A 403 -7.69 14.10 3.21
N ASN A 404 -7.99 15.34 3.59
CA ASN A 404 -9.37 15.82 3.81
C ASN A 404 -9.70 17.03 2.91
N PRO A 405 -10.00 16.82 1.62
CA PRO A 405 -10.36 17.90 0.72
C PRO A 405 -11.72 18.52 1.13
N PRO A 406 -12.01 19.78 0.72
CA PRO A 406 -13.22 20.50 1.15
C PRO A 406 -14.53 19.73 0.91
N ALA A 407 -14.61 18.97 -0.19
CA ALA A 407 -15.79 18.18 -0.50
C ALA A 407 -16.01 17.01 0.48
N VAL A 408 -14.93 16.40 1.00
CA VAL A 408 -15.01 15.36 2.05
C VAL A 408 -15.34 16.01 3.40
N ALA A 409 -14.69 17.14 3.72
CA ALA A 409 -14.97 17.90 4.94
C ALA A 409 -16.46 18.31 5.03
N ALA A 410 -17.06 18.72 3.91
CA ALA A 410 -18.48 19.06 3.84
C ALA A 410 -19.43 17.88 4.11
N ILE A 411 -19.03 16.64 3.79
CA ILE A 411 -19.79 15.43 4.15
C ILE A 411 -19.68 15.20 5.67
N ILE A 412 -18.46 15.27 6.20
CA ILE A 412 -18.16 15.04 7.61
C ILE A 412 -18.89 16.05 8.51
N GLU A 413 -18.91 17.32 8.13
CA GLU A 413 -19.54 18.40 8.92
C GLU A 413 -21.02 18.12 9.22
N LYS A 414 -21.72 17.43 8.31
CA LYS A 414 -23.14 17.08 8.48
C LYS A 414 -23.39 15.97 9.50
N ILE A 415 -22.38 15.15 9.78
CA ILE A 415 -22.55 13.89 10.52
C ILE A 415 -21.70 13.77 11.78
N LYS A 416 -20.70 14.64 11.97
CA LYS A 416 -19.70 14.53 13.04
C LYS A 416 -20.31 14.44 14.44
N ASP A 417 -21.42 15.13 14.68
CA ASP A 417 -22.11 15.15 15.98
C ASP A 417 -22.80 13.81 16.32
N TYR A 418 -23.00 12.94 15.33
CA TYR A 418 -23.59 11.60 15.50
C TYR A 418 -22.53 10.49 15.57
N THR A 419 -21.25 10.82 15.38
CA THR A 419 -20.14 9.85 15.36
C THR A 419 -19.30 9.89 16.64
N LEU A 420 -18.72 8.75 17.00
CA LEU A 420 -17.57 8.66 17.91
C LEU A 420 -16.25 8.96 17.15
N GLY A 421 -16.18 8.54 15.90
CA GLY A 421 -15.06 8.81 15.01
C GLY A 421 -15.36 8.38 13.58
N TYR A 422 -14.52 8.82 12.66
CA TYR A 422 -14.63 8.55 11.23
C TYR A 422 -13.26 8.71 10.58
N LYS A 423 -13.04 8.06 9.44
CA LYS A 423 -11.84 8.27 8.62
C LYS A 423 -12.04 7.79 7.17
N LEU A 424 -11.20 8.29 6.28
CA LEU A 424 -10.94 7.61 5.01
C LEU A 424 -9.95 6.45 5.26
N PRO A 425 -10.23 5.21 4.82
CA PRO A 425 -9.44 4.01 5.08
C PRO A 425 -8.25 3.81 4.13
N GLY A 426 -7.91 4.82 3.33
CA GLY A 426 -6.76 4.78 2.41
C GLY A 426 -5.92 6.04 2.54
N ALA A 427 -5.11 6.32 1.53
CA ALA A 427 -4.22 7.49 1.49
C ALA A 427 -4.95 8.86 1.60
N GLY A 428 -6.28 8.88 1.52
CA GLY A 428 -7.09 10.09 1.64
C GLY A 428 -7.46 10.73 0.30
N GLY A 429 -8.10 11.89 0.35
CA GLY A 429 -8.50 12.64 -0.85
C GLY A 429 -9.82 12.21 -1.50
N GLY A 430 -10.46 11.15 -1.01
CA GLY A 430 -11.73 10.62 -1.54
C GLY A 430 -11.91 9.14 -1.22
N GLY A 431 -12.80 8.47 -1.96
CA GLY A 431 -13.07 7.04 -1.83
C GLY A 431 -14.18 6.75 -0.82
N TYR A 432 -13.96 5.76 0.03
CA TYR A 432 -14.90 5.40 1.10
C TYR A 432 -14.64 6.18 2.38
N LEU A 433 -15.71 6.54 3.08
CA LEU A 433 -15.70 7.06 4.44
C LEU A 433 -16.21 5.97 5.38
N TYR A 434 -15.37 5.56 6.31
CA TYR A 434 -15.73 4.67 7.41
C TYR A 434 -16.10 5.50 8.63
N MET A 435 -17.23 5.19 9.26
CA MET A 435 -17.75 5.92 10.41
C MET A 435 -18.16 4.95 11.51
N VAL A 436 -17.93 5.38 12.75
CA VAL A 436 -18.40 4.71 13.97
C VAL A 436 -19.43 5.65 14.60
N ALA A 437 -20.71 5.29 14.52
CA ALA A 437 -21.79 6.03 15.16
C ALA A 437 -21.74 5.88 16.69
N LYS A 438 -22.34 6.82 17.42
CA LYS A 438 -22.46 6.74 18.89
C LYS A 438 -23.31 5.57 19.36
N ASP A 439 -24.38 5.30 18.64
CA ASP A 439 -25.37 4.27 18.93
C ASP A 439 -26.20 3.98 17.64
N PRO A 440 -27.07 2.96 17.63
CA PRO A 440 -27.89 2.63 16.46
C PRO A 440 -28.85 3.75 16.01
N GLN A 441 -29.32 4.60 16.93
CA GLN A 441 -30.18 5.74 16.58
C GLN A 441 -29.39 6.80 15.82
N ALA A 442 -28.19 7.12 16.28
CA ALA A 442 -27.25 8.00 15.61
C ALA A 442 -26.87 7.46 14.23
N ALA A 443 -26.65 6.14 14.10
CA ALA A 443 -26.43 5.50 12.81
C ALA A 443 -27.61 5.70 11.84
N GLY A 444 -28.85 5.56 12.33
CA GLY A 444 -30.06 5.87 11.57
C GLY A 444 -30.12 7.32 11.08
N GLN A 445 -29.73 8.28 11.93
CA GLN A 445 -29.66 9.70 11.54
C GLN A 445 -28.59 9.96 10.46
N ILE A 446 -27.40 9.37 10.62
CA ILE A 446 -26.33 9.48 9.60
C ILE A 446 -26.82 8.93 8.26
N ARG A 447 -27.47 7.76 8.27
CA ARG A 447 -28.05 7.18 7.06
C ARG A 447 -29.05 8.11 6.40
N ARG A 448 -30.00 8.65 7.16
CA ARG A 448 -30.99 9.61 6.65
C ARG A 448 -30.34 10.84 6.01
N ILE A 449 -29.43 11.50 6.73
CA ILE A 449 -28.78 12.74 6.29
C ILE A 449 -28.00 12.51 4.99
N LEU A 450 -27.19 11.46 4.91
CA LEU A 450 -26.35 11.21 3.73
C LEU A 450 -27.13 10.65 2.53
N THR A 451 -28.28 10.01 2.76
CA THR A 451 -29.17 9.59 1.67
C THR A 451 -29.97 10.78 1.11
N GLU A 452 -30.54 11.63 1.96
CA GLU A 452 -31.32 12.80 1.52
C GLU A 452 -30.45 13.90 0.91
N GLN A 453 -29.21 14.03 1.38
CA GLN A 453 -28.28 15.09 0.98
C GLN A 453 -26.99 14.53 0.38
N ALA A 454 -27.11 13.54 -0.49
CA ALA A 454 -25.99 12.93 -1.19
C ALA A 454 -25.18 13.99 -1.97
N PRO A 455 -23.84 14.03 -1.84
CA PRO A 455 -23.00 15.05 -2.48
C PRO A 455 -22.94 14.90 -4.00
N ASN A 456 -23.26 13.72 -4.54
CA ASN A 456 -23.30 13.43 -5.97
C ASN A 456 -24.08 12.12 -6.23
N PRO A 457 -24.47 11.82 -7.48
CA PRO A 457 -25.28 10.63 -7.81
C PRO A 457 -24.60 9.28 -7.54
N ARG A 458 -23.28 9.25 -7.36
CA ARG A 458 -22.53 8.01 -7.09
C ARG A 458 -22.46 7.70 -5.59
N ALA A 459 -22.68 8.70 -4.74
CA ALA A 459 -22.49 8.56 -3.31
C ALA A 459 -23.58 7.69 -2.69
N ARG A 460 -23.19 6.69 -1.89
CA ARG A 460 -24.10 5.68 -1.37
C ARG A 460 -23.50 4.90 -0.20
N PHE A 461 -24.37 4.37 0.66
CA PHE A 461 -23.97 3.37 1.64
C PHE A 461 -23.67 2.04 0.95
N VAL A 462 -22.70 1.33 1.50
CA VAL A 462 -22.37 -0.04 1.12
C VAL A 462 -22.41 -0.88 2.39
N GLU A 463 -23.03 -2.05 2.31
CA GLU A 463 -23.02 -2.98 3.44
C GLU A 463 -21.60 -3.53 3.61
N MET A 464 -21.08 -3.48 4.84
CA MET A 464 -19.80 -4.07 5.19
C MET A 464 -20.00 -5.17 6.23
N THR A 465 -19.28 -6.27 6.06
CA THR A 465 -19.21 -7.38 7.03
C THR A 465 -17.76 -7.79 7.20
N LEU A 466 -17.37 -8.24 8.39
CA LEU A 466 -16.03 -8.80 8.59
C LEU A 466 -15.89 -10.10 7.81
N SER A 467 -14.77 -10.26 7.11
CA SER A 467 -14.45 -11.52 6.43
C SER A 467 -13.80 -12.50 7.41
N ASP A 468 -14.35 -13.69 7.54
CA ASP A 468 -13.83 -14.79 8.37
C ASP A 468 -12.72 -15.61 7.66
N LYS A 469 -12.59 -15.47 6.34
CA LYS A 469 -11.71 -16.32 5.50
C LYS A 469 -10.48 -15.63 4.91
N GLY A 470 -10.56 -14.33 4.62
CA GLY A 470 -9.51 -13.63 3.88
C GLY A 470 -9.42 -14.11 2.43
N LEU A 471 -8.22 -14.15 1.85
CA LEU A 471 -7.96 -14.74 0.53
C LEU A 471 -8.37 -16.22 0.54
N GLN A 472 -9.19 -16.60 -0.44
CA GLN A 472 -9.63 -17.96 -0.71
C GLN A 472 -9.29 -18.36 -2.14
N VAL A 473 -8.80 -19.58 -2.32
CA VAL A 473 -8.58 -20.19 -3.63
C VAL A 473 -9.30 -21.54 -3.65
N SER A 474 -10.04 -21.80 -4.72
CA SER A 474 -10.80 -23.04 -4.92
C SER A 474 -10.77 -23.45 -6.39
N ARG A 475 -11.05 -24.72 -6.66
CA ARG A 475 -11.17 -25.25 -8.03
C ARG A 475 -12.62 -25.70 -8.27
N SER A 476 -13.05 -25.63 -9.53
CA SER A 476 -14.32 -26.20 -9.99
C SER A 476 -14.31 -27.73 -10.01
#